data_AF-A0A645BJJ1-F1
#
_entry.id   AF-A0A645BJJ1-F1
#
_cell.length_a   1.000
_cell.length_b   1.000
_cell.length_c   1.000
_cell.angle_alpha   90.00
_cell.angle_beta   90.00
_cell.angle_gamma   90.00
#
_symmetry.space_group_name_H-M   'P 1'
#
loop_
_entity.id
_entity.type
_entity.pdbx_description
1 polymer ?
#
loop_
_entity_poly.entity_id
_entity_poly.type
_entity_poly.pdbx_seq_one_letter_code
_entity_poly.pdbx_strand_id
1 'polypeptide(L)'
;MAYASINKNAAHPEDALTYILWLGQNQWRFEKGIPALENMSKEDVANVFKSTADASNGSITVEDMNNALIDNGLSIINVDIVGPAAAQYNQIIKEEAERYCIDQQTLSETVQRVKQRMDEALKSL
;
A
#
# COMPACT_ATOMS: atom_id res chain seq x y z
N MET A 1 5.14 0.41 2.06
CA MET A 1 5.44 -0.14 0.72
C MET A 1 6.06 0.98 -0.08
N ALA A 2 7.37 0.92 -0.33
CA ALA A 2 8.05 1.96 -1.11
C ALA A 2 7.97 1.57 -2.59
N TYR A 3 7.42 2.46 -3.42
CA TYR A 3 7.48 2.31 -4.87
C TYR A 3 8.80 2.90 -5.36
N ALA A 4 9.56 2.12 -6.13
CA ALA A 4 10.74 2.63 -6.83
C ALA A 4 10.37 2.88 -8.29
N SER A 5 10.72 4.05 -8.80
CA SER A 5 10.48 4.44 -10.19
C SER A 5 11.75 5.02 -10.81
N ILE A 6 11.92 4.79 -12.11
CA ILE A 6 13.03 5.37 -12.87
C ILE A 6 12.53 6.67 -13.48
N ASN A 7 13.23 7.76 -13.20
CA ASN A 7 12.94 9.03 -13.82
C ASN A 7 13.13 8.90 -15.35
N LYS A 8 12.17 9.38 -16.13
CA LYS A 8 12.24 9.38 -17.61
C LYS A 8 13.48 10.07 -18.19
N ASN A 9 14.11 10.94 -17.40
CA ASN A 9 15.32 11.70 -17.76
C ASN A 9 16.59 11.10 -17.13
N ALA A 10 16.56 9.88 -16.61
CA ALA A 10 17.73 9.25 -16.00
C ALA A 10 18.85 9.08 -17.03
N ALA A 11 20.09 9.42 -16.65
CA ALA A 11 21.26 9.29 -17.52
C ALA A 11 21.62 7.82 -17.81
N HIS A 12 21.29 6.91 -16.89
CA HIS A 12 21.59 5.47 -16.98
C HIS A 12 20.35 4.65 -16.58
N PRO A 13 19.30 4.60 -17.42
CA PRO A 13 18.03 3.97 -17.06
C PRO A 13 18.14 2.45 -16.86
N GLU A 14 19.00 1.76 -17.62
CA GLU A 14 19.19 0.31 -17.51
C GLU A 14 19.90 -0.10 -16.20
N ASP A 15 20.90 0.68 -15.77
CA ASP A 15 21.59 0.46 -14.49
C ASP A 15 20.62 0.72 -13.32
N ALA A 16 19.81 1.78 -13.45
CA ALA A 16 18.76 2.08 -12.48
C ALA A 16 17.71 0.96 -12.40
N LEU A 17 17.31 0.39 -13.54
CA LEU A 17 16.40 -0.76 -13.58
C LEU A 17 17.00 -1.97 -12.87
N THR A 18 18.27 -2.28 -13.14
CA THR A 18 19.00 -3.38 -12.52
C THR A 18 19.00 -3.25 -11.00
N TYR A 19 19.31 -2.05 -10.49
CA TYR A 19 19.29 -1.78 -9.07
C TYR A 19 17.89 -1.90 -8.45
N ILE A 20 16.87 -1.33 -9.10
CA ILE A 20 15.49 -1.36 -8.59
C ILE A 20 14.93 -2.79 -8.54
N LEU A 21 15.24 -3.63 -9.54
CA LEU A 21 14.86 -5.03 -9.52
C LEU A 21 15.53 -5.79 -8.37
N TRP A 22 16.84 -5.57 -8.17
CA TRP A 22 17.55 -6.14 -7.03
C TRP A 22 16.95 -5.68 -5.70
N LEU A 23 16.64 -4.39 -5.56
CA LEU A 23 16.02 -3.83 -4.37
C LEU A 23 14.66 -4.48 -4.10
N GLY A 24 13.79 -4.57 -5.10
CA GLY A 24 12.45 -5.18 -4.96
C GLY A 24 12.49 -6.66 -4.54
N GLN A 25 13.55 -7.38 -4.92
CA GLN A 25 13.76 -8.78 -4.53
C GLN A 25 14.43 -8.96 -3.17
N ASN A 26 15.19 -7.98 -2.67
CA ASN A 26 16.08 -8.20 -1.52
C ASN A 26 15.82 -7.27 -0.32
N GLN A 27 15.14 -6.14 -0.50
CA GLN A 27 14.95 -5.12 0.54
C GLN A 27 14.30 -5.68 1.81
N TRP A 28 13.37 -6.61 1.68
CA TRP A 28 12.68 -7.24 2.81
C TRP A 28 13.64 -7.95 3.78
N ARG A 29 14.78 -8.46 3.30
CA ARG A 29 15.80 -9.13 4.12
C ARG A 29 16.45 -8.17 5.12
N PHE A 30 16.44 -6.87 4.82
CA PHE A 30 17.05 -5.83 5.63
C PHE A 30 16.01 -5.05 6.44
N GLU A 31 14.84 -4.78 5.85
CA GLU A 31 13.80 -3.94 6.47
C GLU A 31 12.69 -4.73 7.15
N LYS A 32 12.70 -6.07 7.04
CA LYS A 32 11.69 -6.98 7.62
C LYS A 32 10.26 -6.69 7.15
N GLY A 33 10.10 -6.19 5.93
CA GLY A 33 8.80 -6.01 5.27
C GLY A 33 8.36 -7.24 4.46
N ILE A 34 7.12 -7.26 3.96
CA ILE A 34 6.68 -8.27 2.98
C ILE A 34 7.12 -7.79 1.57
N PRO A 35 7.92 -8.55 0.81
CA PRO A 35 8.33 -8.20 -0.54
C PRO A 35 7.16 -8.30 -1.52
N ALA A 36 7.20 -7.45 -2.56
CA ALA A 36 6.15 -7.41 -3.59
C ALA A 36 6.31 -8.49 -4.68
N LEU A 37 7.51 -9.07 -4.85
CA LEU A 37 7.87 -9.88 -6.03
C LEU A 37 8.56 -11.21 -5.71
N GLU A 38 8.71 -11.61 -4.46
CA GLU A 38 9.36 -12.88 -4.12
C GLU A 38 8.34 -13.96 -3.79
N ASN A 39 8.48 -15.13 -4.44
CA ASN A 39 7.88 -16.37 -3.97
C ASN A 39 8.61 -16.79 -2.69
N MET A 40 8.22 -16.19 -1.57
CA MET A 40 8.79 -16.50 -0.27
C MET A 40 8.43 -17.92 0.15
N SER A 41 9.36 -18.59 0.81
CA SER A 41 9.03 -19.82 1.52
C SER A 41 8.11 -19.52 2.71
N LYS A 42 7.35 -20.51 3.19
CA LYS A 42 6.54 -20.36 4.41
C LYS A 42 7.40 -19.95 5.62
N GLU A 43 8.64 -20.41 5.66
CA GLU A 43 9.61 -20.06 6.72
C GLU A 43 10.02 -18.59 6.64
N ASP A 44 10.28 -18.07 5.44
CA ASP A 44 10.63 -16.66 5.25
C ASP A 44 9.46 -15.74 5.64
N VAL A 45 8.23 -16.11 5.27
CA VAL A 45 7.01 -15.37 5.67
C VAL A 45 6.87 -15.37 7.20
N ALA A 46 7.08 -16.52 7.84
CA ALA A 46 7.06 -16.62 9.30
C ALA A 46 8.13 -15.73 9.95
N ASN A 47 9.33 -15.66 9.38
CA ASN A 47 10.43 -14.83 9.86
C ASN A 47 10.13 -13.33 9.78
N VAL A 48 9.41 -12.88 8.74
CA VAL A 48 8.94 -11.48 8.64
C VAL A 48 8.03 -11.12 9.80
N PHE A 49 7.05 -11.98 10.12
CA PHE A 49 6.08 -11.71 11.18
C PHE A 49 6.60 -11.97 12.59
N LYS A 50 7.65 -12.79 12.74
CA LYS A 50 8.21 -13.18 14.04
C LYS A 50 8.53 -11.98 14.93
N SER A 51 9.15 -10.94 14.36
CA SER A 51 9.54 -9.76 15.15
C SER A 51 8.33 -9.02 15.75
N THR A 52 7.24 -8.92 15.00
CA THR A 52 5.98 -8.29 15.44
C THR A 52 5.24 -9.18 16.43
N ALA A 53 5.20 -10.49 16.19
CA ALA A 53 4.62 -11.47 17.12
C ALA A 53 5.35 -11.46 18.48
N ASP A 54 6.69 -11.51 18.47
CA ASP A 54 7.52 -11.44 19.67
C ASP A 54 7.29 -10.12 20.43
N ALA A 55 7.22 -8.99 19.72
CA ALA A 55 6.97 -7.68 20.32
C ALA A 55 5.58 -7.54 20.95
N SER A 56 4.62 -8.37 20.56
CA SER A 56 3.25 -8.36 21.09
C SER A 56 3.11 -9.04 22.46
N ASN A 57 4.18 -9.65 22.97
CA ASN A 57 4.18 -10.45 24.20
C ASN A 57 3.07 -11.52 24.22
N GLY A 58 2.84 -12.18 23.08
CA GLY A 58 1.87 -13.27 22.94
C GLY A 58 0.43 -12.82 22.66
N SER A 59 0.20 -11.52 22.43
CA SER A 59 -1.14 -11.02 22.04
C SER A 59 -1.50 -11.37 20.60
N ILE A 60 -0.50 -11.57 19.73
CA ILE A 60 -0.66 -12.06 18.36
C ILE A 60 0.43 -13.09 18.06
N THR A 61 0.06 -14.13 17.32
CA THR A 61 1.00 -15.15 16.82
C THR A 61 1.41 -14.86 15.37
N VAL A 62 2.46 -15.53 14.90
CA VAL A 62 2.85 -15.52 13.48
C VAL A 62 1.72 -16.05 12.60
N GLU A 63 0.98 -17.05 13.09
CA GLU A 63 -0.17 -17.62 12.37
C GLU A 63 -1.31 -16.60 12.24
N ASP A 64 -1.62 -15.86 13.31
CA ASP A 64 -2.62 -14.79 13.26
C ASP A 64 -2.27 -13.73 12.21
N MET A 65 -1.01 -13.34 12.13
CA MET A 65 -0.54 -12.37 11.13
C MET A 65 -0.62 -12.93 9.71
N ASN A 66 -0.24 -14.19 9.50
CA ASN A 66 -0.32 -14.84 8.19
C ASN A 66 -1.77 -14.94 7.71
N ASN A 67 -2.68 -15.36 8.59
CA ASN A 67 -4.10 -15.45 8.30
C ASN A 67 -4.73 -14.07 8.06
N ALA A 68 -4.23 -13.00 8.67
CA ALA A 68 -4.77 -11.66 8.47
C ALA A 68 -4.26 -10.98 7.18
N LEU A 69 -3.01 -11.22 6.78
CA LEU A 69 -2.34 -10.44 5.73
C LEU A 69 -2.09 -11.21 4.43
N ILE A 70 -1.90 -12.53 4.50
CA ILE A 70 -1.52 -13.37 3.35
C ILE A 70 -2.64 -14.34 2.99
N ASP A 71 -3.15 -15.10 3.96
CA ASP A 71 -4.16 -16.14 3.78
C ASP A 71 -5.51 -15.74 4.37
N ASN A 72 -5.92 -14.50 4.11
CA ASN A 72 -7.16 -13.92 4.66
C ASN A 72 -8.40 -14.27 3.84
N GLY A 73 -8.28 -15.13 2.82
CA GLY A 73 -9.36 -15.48 1.91
C GLY A 73 -9.83 -14.30 1.03
N LEU A 74 -9.21 -13.12 1.14
CA LEU A 74 -9.45 -12.00 0.24
C LEU A 74 -8.61 -12.25 -1.00
N SER A 75 -9.28 -12.39 -2.15
CA SER A 75 -8.57 -12.44 -3.42
C SER A 75 -7.82 -11.13 -3.65
N ILE A 76 -6.61 -11.21 -4.19
CA ILE A 76 -5.90 -10.03 -4.67
C ILE A 76 -6.68 -9.48 -5.85
N ILE A 77 -7.40 -8.38 -5.61
CA ILE A 77 -7.98 -7.60 -6.69
C ILE A 77 -6.90 -6.65 -7.23
N ASN A 78 -6.63 -6.70 -8.53
CA ASN A 78 -5.89 -5.63 -9.18
C ASN A 78 -6.74 -4.36 -9.07
N VAL A 79 -6.42 -3.50 -8.11
CA VAL A 79 -7.00 -2.15 -8.04
C VAL A 79 -6.25 -1.30 -9.05
N ASP A 80 -6.58 -1.51 -10.33
CA ASP A 80 -6.03 -0.79 -11.47
C ASP A 80 -6.63 0.63 -11.59
N ILE A 81 -6.79 1.37 -10.50
CA ILE A 81 -7.36 2.73 -10.60
C ILE A 81 -6.78 3.66 -9.54
N VAL A 82 -5.48 3.90 -9.59
CA VAL A 82 -4.98 5.24 -9.26
C VAL A 82 -4.97 6.01 -10.57
N GLY A 83 -6.11 6.64 -10.89
CA GLY A 83 -6.23 7.49 -12.08
C GLY A 83 -5.19 8.63 -12.07
N PRO A 84 -5.15 9.49 -13.12
CA PRO A 84 -4.06 10.44 -13.37
C PRO A 84 -3.77 11.44 -12.24
N ALA A 85 -4.67 11.56 -11.25
CA ALA A 85 -4.56 12.45 -10.10
C ALA A 85 -4.62 11.70 -8.74
N ALA A 86 -3.90 10.59 -8.63
CA ALA A 86 -3.81 9.76 -7.40
C ALA A 86 -3.57 10.57 -6.11
N ALA A 87 -2.66 11.55 -6.15
CA ALA A 87 -2.35 12.38 -5.00
C ALA A 87 -3.55 13.26 -4.59
N GLN A 88 -4.23 13.85 -5.56
CA GLN A 88 -5.41 14.69 -5.34
C GLN A 88 -6.59 13.84 -4.82
N TYR A 89 -6.79 12.63 -5.36
CA TYR A 89 -7.81 11.71 -4.86
C TYR A 89 -7.61 11.37 -3.39
N ASN A 90 -6.39 11.00 -3.00
CA ASN A 90 -6.07 10.66 -1.62
C ASN A 90 -6.30 11.84 -0.68
N GLN A 91 -5.96 13.06 -1.11
CA GLN A 91 -6.19 14.27 -0.33
C GLN A 91 -7.70 14.56 -0.16
N ILE A 92 -8.50 14.46 -1.23
CA ILE A 92 -9.96 14.66 -1.18
C ILE A 92 -10.62 13.64 -0.24
N ILE A 93 -10.28 12.35 -0.38
CA ILE A 93 -10.81 11.29 0.50
C ILE A 93 -10.46 11.61 1.96
N LYS A 94 -9.21 11.96 2.24
CA LYS A 94 -8.75 12.28 3.59
C LYS A 94 -9.56 13.43 4.20
N GLU A 95 -9.71 14.54 3.50
CA GLU A 95 -10.42 15.72 4.01
C GLU A 95 -11.91 15.43 4.27
N GLU A 96 -12.58 14.71 3.39
CA GLU A 96 -14.00 14.37 3.59
C GLU A 96 -14.18 13.31 4.68
N ALA A 97 -13.25 12.36 4.80
CA ALA A 97 -13.24 11.39 5.90
C ALA A 97 -12.99 12.06 7.26
N GLU A 98 -12.09 13.05 7.32
CA GLU A 98 -11.86 13.84 8.53
C GLU A 98 -13.13 14.55 8.99
N ARG A 99 -13.89 15.16 8.06
CA ARG A 99 -15.18 15.80 8.36
C ARG A 99 -16.23 14.82 8.87
N TYR A 100 -16.29 13.62 8.29
CA TYR A 100 -17.15 12.54 8.78
C TYR A 100 -16.79 12.14 10.22
N CYS A 101 -15.50 11.94 10.51
CA CYS A 101 -15.02 11.51 11.82
C CYS A 101 -15.24 12.55 12.94
N ILE A 102 -15.51 13.81 12.60
CA ILE A 102 -15.84 14.87 13.56
C ILE A 102 -17.33 15.27 13.51
N ASP A 103 -18.17 14.39 12.98
CA ASP A 103 -19.64 14.54 12.88
C ASP A 103 -20.10 15.79 12.11
N GLN A 104 -19.26 16.36 11.24
CA GLN A 104 -19.65 17.50 10.40
C GLN A 104 -20.49 17.11 9.17
N GLN A 105 -20.52 15.83 8.82
CA GLN A 105 -21.30 15.30 7.69
C GLN A 105 -21.60 13.82 7.88
N THR A 106 -22.66 13.34 7.25
CA THR A 106 -23.02 11.92 7.22
C THR A 106 -22.11 11.12 6.30
N LEU A 107 -22.12 9.79 6.44
CA LEU A 107 -21.42 8.90 5.52
C LEU A 107 -21.90 9.07 4.07
N SER A 108 -23.22 9.24 3.86
CA SER A 108 -23.77 9.41 2.52
C SER A 108 -23.31 10.72 1.89
N GLU A 109 -23.30 11.82 2.64
CA GLU A 109 -22.79 13.11 2.17
C GLU A 109 -21.29 13.02 1.87
N THR A 110 -20.54 12.32 2.70
CA THR A 110 -19.09 12.09 2.51
C THR A 110 -18.82 11.43 1.16
N VAL A 111 -19.50 10.32 0.87
CA VAL A 111 -19.35 9.60 -0.41
C VAL A 111 -19.72 10.48 -1.60
N GLN A 112 -20.82 11.24 -1.49
CA GLN A 112 -21.26 12.13 -2.55
C GLN A 112 -20.25 13.26 -2.82
N ARG A 113 -19.71 13.88 -1.76
CA ARG A 113 -18.73 14.97 -1.85
C ARG A 113 -17.39 14.49 -2.39
N VAL A 114 -16.93 13.32 -1.96
CA VAL A 114 -15.72 12.70 -2.54
C VAL A 114 -15.88 12.54 -4.05
N LYS A 115 -17.00 11.95 -4.51
CA LYS A 115 -17.26 11.78 -5.93
C LYS A 115 -17.29 13.11 -6.68
N GLN A 116 -18.04 14.09 -6.19
CA GLN A 116 -18.16 15.40 -6.84
C GLN A 116 -16.79 16.09 -6.96
N ARG A 117 -16.02 16.15 -5.87
CA ARG A 117 -14.71 16.81 -5.86
C ARG A 117 -13.69 16.09 -6.74
N MET A 118 -13.78 14.77 -6.83
CA MET A 118 -12.96 13.98 -7.76
C MET A 118 -13.32 14.28 -9.22
N ASP A 119 -14.62 14.31 -9.57
CA ASP A 119 -15.09 14.65 -10.91
C ASP A 119 -14.65 16.06 -11.33
N GLU A 120 -14.60 17.01 -10.39
CA GLU A 120 -14.10 18.36 -10.62
C GLU A 120 -12.58 18.39 -10.83
N ALA A 121 -11.82 17.68 -9.99
CA ALA A 121 -10.36 17.59 -10.12
C ALA A 121 -9.94 16.96 -11.47
N LEU A 122 -10.67 15.94 -11.92
CA LEU A 122 -10.45 15.29 -13.21
C LEU A 122 -10.64 16.22 -14.42
N LYS A 123 -11.54 17.20 -14.34
CA LYS A 123 -11.73 18.21 -15.42
C LYS A 123 -10.55 19.17 -15.57
N SER A 124 -9.68 19.25 -14.56
CA SER A 124 -8.54 20.17 -14.52
C SER A 124 -7.20 19.54 -14.93
N LEU A 125 -7.22 18.26 -15.31
CA LEU A 125 -6.09 17.52 -15.87
C LEU A 125 -6.07 17.63 -17.40
#